data_AF-A0A7S3DE03-F1
#
_entry.id   AF-A0A7S3DE03-F1
#
_cell.length_a   1.000
_cell.length_b   1.000
_cell.length_c   1.000
_cell.angle_alpha   90.00
_cell.angle_beta   90.00
_cell.angle_gamma   90.00
#
_symmetry.space_group_name_H-M   'P 1'
#
loop_
_entity.id
_entity.type
_entity.pdbx_description
1 polymer ?
#
loop_
_entity_poly.entity_id
_entity_poly.type
_entity_poly.pdbx_seq_one_letter_code
_entity_poly.pdbx_strand_id
1 'polypeptide(L)'
;MSLPLFNDLRYNDDGLVSNTSRAQVETENDIASIYDRMFFFADPLSEEKKHGLLRRREHVSYLKRMVGELSVGFTSLESSRPWLVYWCVHGLDVLGELEGDTATKQSAIAALRLCLHEDGGFKGNVTGEPHLATTYAAIVSIAAVNTDEGYSLVDRKLLHSFLMKMKQPDGSFLMHKGGETDVRGAFCALSTAVLCGICSDDLRKGVGDYIRTCQTYEGGFGGEPGNEAHGGYAFCAFAALRLIGEETSVDLNALAKWAVGQQMRLEGGFRGRTNKLVDACYSLWQGGLCVNVSEALVESSPDVAFRLAHAAFDAFLMHENSVWVESEEGKAVHCECGTI
;
A
#
# COMPACT_ATOMS: atom_id res chain seq x y z
N MET A 1 19.60 5.22 -30.88
CA MET A 1 20.79 5.29 -30.00
C MET A 1 20.28 5.73 -28.65
N SER A 2 20.29 4.83 -27.65
CA SER A 2 19.99 5.18 -26.27
C SER A 2 21.10 6.09 -25.72
N LEU A 3 20.74 7.11 -24.95
CA LEU A 3 21.69 8.09 -24.44
C LEU A 3 22.53 7.52 -23.28
N PRO A 4 23.76 8.03 -23.06
CA PRO A 4 24.71 7.45 -22.09
C PRO A 4 24.29 7.53 -20.62
N LEU A 5 23.32 8.39 -20.29
CA LEU A 5 23.06 8.85 -18.92
C LEU A 5 22.63 7.73 -17.95
N PHE A 6 22.05 6.64 -18.46
CA PHE A 6 21.56 5.51 -17.65
C PHE A 6 22.25 4.19 -17.96
N ASN A 7 23.29 4.19 -18.80
CA ASN A 7 23.95 2.94 -19.21
C ASN A 7 24.57 2.19 -18.03
N ASP A 8 25.09 2.91 -17.03
CA ASP A 8 25.71 2.31 -15.83
C ASP A 8 24.67 1.73 -14.83
N LEU A 9 23.39 2.05 -15.04
CA LEU A 9 22.27 1.55 -14.23
C LEU A 9 21.56 0.35 -14.86
N ARG A 10 21.85 0.05 -16.12
CA ARG A 10 21.25 -1.07 -16.86
C ARG A 10 21.52 -2.39 -16.17
N TYR A 11 20.55 -3.30 -16.28
CA TYR A 11 20.76 -4.69 -15.90
C TYR A 11 21.87 -5.32 -16.75
N ASN A 12 22.77 -6.05 -16.10
CA ASN A 12 23.78 -6.88 -16.73
C ASN A 12 23.35 -8.34 -16.61
N ASP A 13 23.17 -9.02 -17.74
CA ASP A 13 22.76 -10.43 -17.79
C ASP A 13 23.94 -11.41 -17.78
N ASP A 14 25.17 -10.90 -17.63
CA ASP A 14 26.42 -11.67 -17.62
C ASP A 14 26.62 -12.52 -18.90
N GLY A 15 25.98 -12.12 -20.00
CA GLY A 15 25.98 -12.89 -21.25
C GLY A 15 25.10 -14.14 -21.21
N LEU A 16 24.26 -14.30 -20.18
CA LEU A 16 23.38 -15.45 -19.95
C LEU A 16 21.90 -15.04 -20.08
N VAL A 17 21.41 -15.03 -21.32
CA VAL A 17 20.03 -14.64 -21.61
C VAL A 17 19.02 -15.65 -21.07
N SER A 18 18.04 -15.16 -20.32
CA SER A 18 16.88 -15.90 -19.83
C SER A 18 15.59 -15.16 -20.13
N ASN A 19 14.44 -15.76 -19.82
CA ASN A 19 13.16 -15.05 -19.92
C ASN A 19 13.10 -13.84 -18.98
N THR A 20 13.74 -13.95 -17.80
CA THR A 20 13.84 -12.86 -16.83
C THR A 20 14.67 -11.71 -17.37
N SER A 21 15.89 -11.98 -17.84
CA SER A 21 16.77 -10.91 -18.33
C SER A 21 16.21 -10.23 -19.57
N ARG A 22 15.58 -10.99 -20.47
CA ARG A 22 14.90 -10.43 -21.64
C ARG A 22 13.79 -9.46 -21.24
N ALA A 23 12.89 -9.87 -20.34
CA ALA A 23 11.79 -9.02 -19.88
C ALA A 23 12.30 -7.77 -19.14
N GLN A 24 13.37 -7.90 -18.34
CA GLN A 24 14.00 -6.77 -17.67
C GLN A 24 14.58 -5.78 -18.68
N VAL A 25 15.34 -6.25 -19.67
CA VAL A 25 15.92 -5.40 -20.72
C VAL A 25 14.82 -4.69 -21.54
N GLU A 26 13.75 -5.40 -21.90
CA GLU A 26 12.59 -4.80 -22.59
C GLU A 26 11.96 -3.68 -21.76
N THR A 27 11.73 -3.92 -20.47
CA THR A 27 11.16 -2.93 -19.53
C THR A 27 12.08 -1.71 -19.38
N GLU A 28 13.38 -1.92 -19.17
CA GLU A 28 14.34 -0.82 -19.06
C GLU A 28 14.43 0.00 -20.35
N ASN A 29 14.27 -0.62 -21.52
CA ASN A 29 14.25 0.11 -22.79
C ASN A 29 13.03 1.02 -22.90
N ASP A 30 11.85 0.53 -22.51
CA ASP A 30 10.63 1.34 -22.50
C ASP A 30 10.75 2.52 -21.52
N ILE A 31 11.23 2.27 -20.30
CA ILE A 31 11.41 3.30 -19.27
C ILE A 31 12.49 4.32 -19.65
N ALA A 32 13.64 3.87 -20.15
CA ALA A 32 14.69 4.78 -20.61
C ALA A 32 14.18 5.68 -21.76
N SER A 33 13.32 5.16 -22.64
CA SER A 33 12.70 5.99 -23.68
C SER A 33 11.81 7.10 -23.10
N ILE A 34 11.16 6.86 -21.96
CA ILE A 34 10.36 7.86 -21.24
C ILE A 34 11.30 8.92 -20.64
N TYR A 35 12.37 8.51 -19.97
CA TYR A 35 13.36 9.44 -19.42
C TYR A 35 14.01 10.28 -20.51
N ASP A 36 14.39 9.69 -21.64
CA ASP A 36 14.93 10.43 -22.79
C ASP A 36 13.93 11.50 -23.25
N ARG A 37 12.63 11.17 -23.34
CA ARG A 37 11.57 12.14 -23.66
C ARG A 37 11.44 13.25 -22.62
N MET A 38 11.54 12.91 -21.34
CA MET A 38 11.40 13.87 -20.24
C MET A 38 12.60 14.82 -20.14
N PHE A 39 13.83 14.32 -20.23
CA PHE A 39 15.04 15.10 -19.98
C PHE A 39 15.58 15.83 -21.21
N PHE A 40 15.37 15.32 -22.44
CA PHE A 40 15.96 15.91 -23.65
C PHE A 40 14.98 16.72 -24.52
N PHE A 41 13.68 16.42 -24.47
CA PHE A 41 12.68 17.14 -25.28
C PHE A 41 11.84 18.13 -24.47
N ALA A 42 12.09 18.25 -23.16
CA ALA A 42 11.55 19.31 -22.33
C ALA A 42 12.39 20.59 -22.47
N ASP A 43 11.72 21.74 -22.55
CA ASP A 43 12.37 23.04 -22.46
C ASP A 43 13.08 23.15 -21.10
N PRO A 44 14.41 23.35 -21.05
CA PRO A 44 15.17 23.42 -19.80
C PRO A 44 14.74 24.58 -18.87
N LEU A 45 13.91 25.52 -19.36
CA LEU A 45 13.39 26.67 -18.61
C LEU A 45 12.01 26.44 -17.96
N SER A 46 11.30 25.33 -18.22
CA SER A 46 10.05 25.04 -17.51
C SER A 46 10.31 24.14 -16.30
N GLU A 47 10.33 24.71 -15.10
CA GLU A 47 10.37 23.98 -13.82
C GLU A 47 9.28 22.90 -13.74
N GLU A 48 8.13 23.14 -14.39
CA GLU A 48 6.98 22.22 -14.50
C GLU A 48 7.28 20.88 -15.22
N LYS A 49 8.42 20.74 -15.91
CA LYS A 49 8.77 19.52 -16.68
C LYS A 49 10.01 18.77 -16.18
N LYS A 50 10.77 19.31 -15.22
CA LYS A 50 11.98 18.66 -14.68
C LYS A 50 11.66 17.46 -13.78
N HIS A 51 10.50 17.48 -13.14
CA HIS A 51 9.95 16.40 -12.33
C HIS A 51 8.55 16.13 -12.89
N GLY A 52 8.27 14.93 -13.41
CA GLY A 52 7.03 14.66 -14.14
C GLY A 52 5.79 15.26 -13.46
N LEU A 53 5.05 16.13 -14.16
CA LEU A 53 3.91 16.84 -13.60
C LEU A 53 2.80 15.85 -13.22
N LEU A 54 2.37 15.86 -11.96
CA LEU A 54 1.16 15.17 -11.54
C LEU A 54 -0.04 15.83 -12.23
N ARG A 55 -0.68 15.11 -13.17
CA ARG A 55 -1.86 15.55 -13.93
C ARG A 55 -3.13 15.50 -13.07
N ARG A 56 -3.13 16.34 -12.04
CA ARG A 56 -4.10 16.31 -10.95
C ARG A 56 -5.54 16.38 -11.45
N ARG A 57 -5.87 17.31 -12.34
CA ARG A 57 -7.24 17.50 -12.84
C ARG A 57 -7.76 16.27 -13.57
N GLU A 58 -6.91 15.64 -14.38
CA GLU A 58 -7.22 14.43 -15.13
C GLU A 58 -7.44 13.24 -14.19
N HIS A 59 -6.61 13.09 -13.14
CA HIS A 59 -6.78 12.06 -12.13
C HIS A 59 -8.08 12.25 -11.33
N VAL A 60 -8.38 13.47 -10.87
CA VAL A 60 -9.62 13.77 -10.15
C VAL A 60 -10.85 13.43 -11.00
N SER A 61 -10.86 13.86 -12.27
CA SER A 61 -11.95 13.57 -13.20
C SER A 61 -12.13 12.06 -13.41
N TYR A 62 -11.02 11.32 -13.56
CA TYR A 62 -11.05 9.87 -13.67
C TYR A 62 -11.64 9.21 -12.41
N LEU A 63 -11.14 9.56 -11.23
CA LEU A 63 -11.56 8.96 -9.96
C LEU A 63 -13.03 9.24 -9.64
N LYS A 64 -13.51 10.48 -9.84
CA LYS A 64 -14.93 10.83 -9.63
C LYS A 64 -15.86 10.02 -10.56
N ARG A 65 -15.46 9.84 -11.82
CA ARG A 65 -16.23 8.99 -12.75
C ARG A 65 -16.27 7.53 -12.29
N MET A 66 -15.16 7.02 -11.76
CA MET A 66 -15.03 5.63 -11.31
C MET A 66 -15.83 5.30 -10.04
N VAL A 67 -16.18 6.28 -9.21
CA VAL A 67 -17.12 6.08 -8.09
C VAL A 67 -18.57 5.95 -8.58
N GLY A 68 -18.86 6.44 -9.79
CA GLY A 68 -20.17 6.37 -10.43
C GLY A 68 -20.39 5.09 -11.24
N GLU A 69 -20.99 5.23 -12.41
CA GLU A 69 -21.28 4.11 -13.31
C GLU A 69 -20.02 3.62 -14.03
N LEU A 70 -19.79 2.31 -13.97
CA LEU A 70 -18.66 1.64 -14.63
C LEU A 70 -19.10 0.95 -15.91
N SER A 71 -18.21 0.92 -16.90
CA SER A 71 -18.45 0.18 -18.14
C SER A 71 -18.38 -1.34 -17.92
N VAL A 72 -18.95 -2.11 -18.86
CA VAL A 72 -18.88 -3.58 -18.85
C VAL A 72 -17.45 -4.14 -18.79
N GLY A 73 -16.44 -3.34 -19.15
CA GLY A 73 -15.04 -3.73 -19.03
C GLY A 73 -14.59 -4.02 -17.59
N PHE A 74 -15.35 -3.57 -16.58
CA PHE A 74 -15.07 -3.79 -15.16
C PHE A 74 -15.72 -5.07 -14.60
N THR A 75 -16.34 -5.90 -15.43
CA THR A 75 -17.03 -7.13 -14.97
C THR A 75 -16.10 -8.08 -14.20
N SER A 76 -14.81 -8.16 -14.54
CA SER A 76 -13.85 -8.98 -13.78
C SER A 76 -13.62 -8.52 -12.34
N LEU A 77 -14.02 -7.30 -12.00
CA LEU A 77 -13.93 -6.70 -10.66
C LEU A 77 -15.28 -6.67 -9.95
N GLU A 78 -16.28 -7.41 -10.44
CA GLU A 78 -17.60 -7.48 -9.80
C GLU A 78 -17.51 -7.98 -8.35
N SER A 79 -16.62 -8.92 -8.02
CA SER A 79 -16.39 -9.35 -6.63
C SER A 79 -15.51 -8.40 -5.80
N SER A 80 -15.17 -7.22 -6.32
CA SER A 80 -14.24 -6.27 -5.72
C SER A 80 -14.81 -4.84 -5.67
N ARG A 81 -16.14 -4.67 -5.64
CA ARG A 81 -16.75 -3.32 -5.67
C ARG A 81 -16.32 -2.43 -4.50
N PRO A 82 -16.20 -2.93 -3.25
CA PRO A 82 -15.64 -2.11 -2.17
C PRO A 82 -14.20 -1.65 -2.41
N TRP A 83 -13.38 -2.43 -3.13
CA TRP A 83 -12.03 -2.00 -3.53
C TRP A 83 -12.07 -0.87 -4.55
N LEU A 84 -12.97 -0.92 -5.52
CA LEU A 84 -13.17 0.19 -6.48
C LEU A 84 -13.56 1.48 -5.75
N VAL A 85 -14.45 1.38 -4.76
CA VAL A 85 -14.79 2.53 -3.90
C VAL A 85 -13.53 3.03 -3.19
N TYR A 86 -12.81 2.16 -2.47
CA TYR A 86 -11.61 2.53 -1.72
C TYR A 86 -10.55 3.22 -2.58
N TRP A 87 -10.15 2.61 -3.69
CA TRP A 87 -9.11 3.16 -4.55
C TRP A 87 -9.48 4.54 -5.09
N CYS A 88 -10.77 4.78 -5.36
CA CYS A 88 -11.23 6.06 -5.87
C CYS A 88 -11.35 7.12 -4.76
N VAL A 89 -12.00 6.80 -3.64
CA VAL A 89 -12.17 7.77 -2.54
C VAL A 89 -10.83 8.10 -1.88
N HIS A 90 -9.97 7.12 -1.68
CA HIS A 90 -8.64 7.34 -1.12
C HIS A 90 -7.75 8.14 -2.09
N GLY A 91 -7.82 7.87 -3.39
CA GLY A 91 -7.13 8.69 -4.38
C GLY A 91 -7.58 10.15 -4.36
N LEU A 92 -8.88 10.40 -4.22
CA LEU A 92 -9.42 11.76 -4.08
C LEU A 92 -9.01 12.41 -2.75
N ASP A 93 -8.94 11.63 -1.67
CA ASP A 93 -8.53 12.09 -0.34
C ASP A 93 -7.04 12.48 -0.30
N VAL A 94 -6.16 11.64 -0.85
CA VAL A 94 -4.72 11.94 -1.02
C VAL A 94 -4.51 13.18 -1.88
N LEU A 95 -5.38 13.40 -2.88
CA LEU A 95 -5.35 14.64 -3.62
C LEU A 95 -5.90 15.80 -2.77
N GLY A 96 -6.80 15.61 -1.80
CA GLY A 96 -7.45 16.71 -1.06
C GLY A 96 -8.68 17.25 -1.79
N GLU A 97 -9.33 16.38 -2.58
CA GLU A 97 -10.50 16.70 -3.41
C GLU A 97 -11.78 16.04 -2.88
N LEU A 98 -11.66 15.28 -1.79
CA LEU A 98 -12.79 14.60 -1.14
C LEU A 98 -13.50 15.52 -0.13
N GLU A 99 -12.79 16.43 0.55
CA GLU A 99 -13.28 17.13 1.75
C GLU A 99 -14.60 17.91 1.55
N GLY A 100 -14.88 18.44 0.37
CA GLY A 100 -16.15 19.11 0.04
C GLY A 100 -17.05 18.36 -0.95
N ASP A 101 -16.68 17.16 -1.40
CA ASP A 101 -17.40 16.46 -2.46
C ASP A 101 -18.50 15.53 -1.91
N THR A 102 -19.60 16.14 -1.48
CA THR A 102 -20.77 15.43 -0.93
C THR A 102 -21.35 14.42 -1.91
N ALA A 103 -21.35 14.71 -3.21
CA ALA A 103 -21.92 13.82 -4.22
C ALA A 103 -21.12 12.52 -4.32
N THR A 104 -19.80 12.61 -4.43
CA THR A 104 -18.92 11.43 -4.46
C THR A 104 -19.01 10.63 -3.16
N LYS A 105 -19.04 11.32 -2.00
CA LYS A 105 -19.22 10.67 -0.69
C LYS A 105 -20.54 9.88 -0.61
N GLN A 106 -21.65 10.46 -1.08
CA GLN A 106 -22.95 9.80 -1.12
C GLN A 106 -22.96 8.59 -2.06
N SER A 107 -22.36 8.71 -3.25
CA SER A 107 -22.23 7.59 -4.19
C SER A 107 -21.41 6.44 -3.61
N ALA A 108 -20.31 6.74 -2.91
CA ALA A 108 -19.50 5.75 -2.22
C ALA A 108 -20.30 5.00 -1.13
N ILE A 109 -21.00 5.73 -0.26
CA ILE A 109 -21.84 5.14 0.80
C ILE A 109 -22.94 4.26 0.19
N ALA A 110 -23.61 4.74 -0.87
CA ALA A 110 -24.65 3.98 -1.56
C ALA A 110 -24.09 2.67 -2.15
N ALA A 111 -22.91 2.70 -2.75
CA ALA A 111 -22.24 1.51 -3.28
C ALA A 111 -21.85 0.51 -2.17
N LEU A 112 -21.33 1.01 -1.04
CA LEU A 112 -20.95 0.15 0.09
C LEU A 112 -22.17 -0.46 0.79
N ARG A 113 -23.29 0.26 0.89
CA ARG A 113 -24.55 -0.26 1.45
C ARG A 113 -25.04 -1.50 0.71
N LEU A 114 -24.87 -1.54 -0.61
CA LEU A 114 -25.22 -2.72 -1.42
C LEU A 114 -24.36 -3.96 -1.11
N CYS A 115 -23.17 -3.73 -0.57
CA CYS A 115 -22.20 -4.77 -0.24
C CYS A 115 -22.31 -5.22 1.23
N LEU A 116 -23.08 -4.54 2.08
CA LEU A 116 -23.22 -4.91 3.48
C LEU A 116 -23.83 -6.31 3.62
N HIS A 117 -23.29 -7.11 4.54
CA HIS A 117 -23.78 -8.46 4.85
C HIS A 117 -24.49 -8.49 6.20
N GLU A 118 -25.59 -9.25 6.29
CA GLU A 118 -26.42 -9.34 7.51
C GLU A 118 -25.70 -9.99 8.70
N ASP A 119 -24.78 -10.92 8.43
CA ASP A 119 -23.93 -11.55 9.46
C ASP A 119 -22.69 -10.74 9.85
N GLY A 120 -22.57 -9.50 9.35
CA GLY A 120 -21.40 -8.64 9.54
C GLY A 120 -20.38 -8.71 8.39
N GLY A 121 -19.60 -7.64 8.24
CA GLY A 121 -18.65 -7.47 7.15
C GLY A 121 -19.28 -7.02 5.82
N PHE A 122 -18.46 -6.95 4.77
CA PHE A 122 -18.86 -6.54 3.43
C PHE A 122 -18.51 -7.60 2.40
N LYS A 123 -19.45 -7.87 1.49
CA LYS A 123 -19.31 -8.70 0.29
C LYS A 123 -18.57 -7.96 -0.82
N GLY A 124 -18.19 -8.70 -1.86
CA GLY A 124 -17.68 -8.13 -3.10
C GLY A 124 -18.72 -7.44 -3.98
N ASN A 125 -19.97 -7.90 -3.92
CA ASN A 125 -21.11 -7.35 -4.65
C ASN A 125 -22.42 -7.53 -3.87
N VAL A 126 -23.56 -7.35 -4.56
CA VAL A 126 -24.91 -7.51 -4.00
C VAL A 126 -25.19 -8.94 -3.52
N THR A 127 -24.53 -9.93 -4.12
CA THR A 127 -24.59 -11.35 -3.79
C THR A 127 -23.27 -11.83 -3.19
N GLY A 128 -23.27 -13.06 -2.66
CA GLY A 128 -22.08 -13.71 -2.15
C GLY A 128 -21.84 -13.52 -0.66
N GLU A 129 -20.67 -13.96 -0.22
CA GLU A 129 -20.27 -14.04 1.18
C GLU A 129 -19.47 -12.80 1.62
N PRO A 130 -19.52 -12.42 2.90
CA PRO A 130 -18.65 -11.39 3.43
C PRO A 130 -17.19 -11.86 3.39
N HIS A 131 -16.28 -10.95 3.06
CA HIS A 131 -14.88 -11.27 2.83
C HIS A 131 -13.99 -10.20 3.49
N LEU A 132 -12.86 -10.61 4.08
CA LEU A 132 -11.97 -9.73 4.84
C LEU A 132 -11.41 -8.59 3.98
N ALA A 133 -10.98 -8.88 2.74
CA ALA A 133 -10.47 -7.85 1.82
C ALA A 133 -11.51 -6.75 1.51
N THR A 134 -12.74 -7.13 1.17
CA THR A 134 -13.81 -6.18 0.86
C THR A 134 -14.33 -5.47 2.11
N THR A 135 -14.29 -6.14 3.26
CA THR A 135 -14.56 -5.54 4.57
C THR A 135 -13.53 -4.48 4.91
N TYR A 136 -12.23 -4.77 4.78
CA TYR A 136 -11.17 -3.79 4.95
C TYR A 136 -11.41 -2.58 4.05
N ALA A 137 -11.56 -2.80 2.73
CA ALA A 137 -11.77 -1.74 1.75
C ALA A 137 -12.99 -0.86 2.07
N ALA A 138 -14.11 -1.47 2.48
CA ALA A 138 -15.31 -0.74 2.89
C ALA A 138 -15.08 0.11 4.15
N ILE A 139 -14.42 -0.46 5.16
CA ILE A 139 -14.19 0.20 6.45
C ILE A 139 -13.25 1.40 6.30
N VAL A 140 -12.14 1.25 5.54
CA VAL A 140 -11.25 2.38 5.27
C VAL A 140 -11.90 3.43 4.37
N SER A 141 -12.79 3.02 3.45
CA SER A 141 -13.56 3.97 2.63
C SER A 141 -14.54 4.78 3.48
N ILE A 142 -15.23 4.14 4.43
CA ILE A 142 -16.15 4.81 5.36
C ILE A 142 -15.37 5.80 6.23
N ALA A 143 -14.18 5.43 6.69
CA ALA A 143 -13.31 6.33 7.44
C ALA A 143 -12.87 7.55 6.60
N ALA A 144 -12.46 7.36 5.35
CA ALA A 144 -12.07 8.45 4.45
C ALA A 144 -13.24 9.38 4.08
N VAL A 145 -14.43 8.81 3.84
CA VAL A 145 -15.63 9.60 3.54
C VAL A 145 -16.06 10.46 4.74
N ASN A 146 -15.87 9.94 5.95
CA ASN A 146 -16.06 10.66 7.22
C ASN A 146 -17.45 11.32 7.34
N THR A 147 -18.51 10.49 7.36
CA THR A 147 -19.89 10.95 7.56
C THR A 147 -20.65 10.06 8.53
N ASP A 148 -21.61 10.62 9.25
CA ASP A 148 -22.48 9.88 10.18
C ASP A 148 -23.24 8.74 9.48
N GLU A 149 -23.70 8.98 8.24
CA GLU A 149 -24.38 7.97 7.43
C GLU A 149 -23.45 6.78 7.14
N GLY A 150 -22.19 7.03 6.77
CA GLY A 150 -21.20 5.98 6.54
C GLY A 150 -20.91 5.18 7.80
N TYR A 151 -20.70 5.87 8.93
CA TYR A 151 -20.46 5.22 10.22
C TYR A 151 -21.66 4.39 10.69
N SER A 152 -22.88 4.82 10.38
CA SER A 152 -24.11 4.09 10.74
C SER A 152 -24.27 2.74 10.03
N LEU A 153 -23.53 2.50 8.93
CA LEU A 153 -23.55 1.20 8.23
C LEU A 153 -22.87 0.08 9.03
N VAL A 154 -22.03 0.41 10.01
CA VAL A 154 -21.15 -0.55 10.68
C VAL A 154 -21.71 -0.93 12.05
N ASP A 155 -22.36 -2.10 12.13
CA ASP A 155 -22.61 -2.74 13.42
C ASP A 155 -21.31 -3.38 13.92
N ARG A 156 -20.72 -2.76 14.94
CA ARG A 156 -19.45 -3.21 15.54
C ARG A 156 -19.50 -4.61 16.15
N LYS A 157 -20.65 -5.05 16.66
CA LYS A 157 -20.81 -6.39 17.27
C LYS A 157 -20.89 -7.47 16.20
N LEU A 158 -21.65 -7.22 15.13
CA LEU A 158 -21.72 -8.12 13.98
C LEU A 158 -20.37 -8.19 13.26
N LEU A 159 -19.72 -7.04 13.08
CA LEU A 159 -18.38 -6.99 12.49
C LEU A 159 -17.37 -7.80 13.32
N HIS A 160 -17.31 -7.60 14.64
CA HIS A 160 -16.44 -8.39 15.52
C HIS A 160 -16.74 -9.90 15.42
N SER A 161 -18.02 -10.27 15.43
CA SER A 161 -18.45 -11.67 15.28
C SER A 161 -17.99 -12.27 13.95
N PHE A 162 -18.05 -11.52 12.85
CA PHE A 162 -17.53 -11.94 11.55
C PHE A 162 -16.01 -12.14 11.59
N LEU A 163 -15.25 -11.19 12.15
CA LEU A 163 -13.78 -11.31 12.27
C LEU A 163 -13.38 -12.54 13.10
N MET A 164 -14.10 -12.80 14.21
CA MET A 164 -13.87 -13.98 15.04
C MET A 164 -14.19 -15.30 14.32
N LYS A 165 -15.20 -15.33 13.43
CA LYS A 165 -15.48 -16.51 12.59
C LYS A 165 -14.34 -16.79 11.60
N MET A 166 -13.59 -15.77 11.18
CA MET A 166 -12.45 -15.94 10.26
C MET A 166 -11.18 -16.40 10.97
N LYS A 167 -11.03 -16.10 12.26
CA LYS A 167 -9.88 -16.47 13.08
C LYS A 167 -9.68 -17.99 13.13
N GLN A 168 -8.47 -18.44 12.83
CA GLN A 168 -8.07 -19.85 12.91
C GLN A 168 -7.28 -20.16 14.20
N PRO A 169 -7.23 -21.44 14.62
CA PRO A 169 -6.52 -21.86 15.84
C PRO A 169 -5.01 -21.60 15.82
N ASP A 170 -4.38 -21.60 14.64
CA ASP A 170 -2.93 -21.44 14.47
C ASP A 170 -2.44 -19.99 14.51
N GLY A 171 -3.37 -19.01 14.56
CA GLY A 171 -3.01 -17.60 14.46
C GLY A 171 -3.58 -16.92 13.22
N SER A 172 -3.74 -17.66 12.13
CA SER A 172 -4.13 -17.14 10.84
C SER A 172 -5.62 -16.75 10.74
N PHE A 173 -6.03 -16.25 9.58
CA PHE A 173 -7.42 -15.89 9.28
C PHE A 173 -7.80 -16.37 7.88
N LEU A 174 -8.99 -16.97 7.78
CA LEU A 174 -9.64 -17.20 6.50
C LEU A 174 -10.08 -15.88 5.87
N MET A 175 -9.94 -15.73 4.56
CA MET A 175 -10.42 -14.54 3.87
C MET A 175 -11.94 -14.43 3.82
N HIS A 176 -12.63 -15.57 3.79
CA HIS A 176 -14.08 -15.71 3.97
C HIS A 176 -14.40 -17.13 4.42
N LYS A 177 -15.67 -17.45 4.70
CA LYS A 177 -16.07 -18.82 5.05
C LYS A 177 -15.69 -19.80 3.94
N GLY A 178 -14.83 -20.76 4.26
CA GLY A 178 -14.32 -21.76 3.31
C GLY A 178 -13.31 -21.25 2.29
N GLY A 179 -12.82 -20.02 2.46
CA GLY A 179 -11.81 -19.41 1.59
C GLY A 179 -10.39 -19.82 1.93
N GLU A 180 -9.43 -19.16 1.30
CA GLU A 180 -8.00 -19.31 1.54
C GLU A 180 -7.56 -18.65 2.85
N THR A 181 -6.35 -18.98 3.28
CA THR A 181 -5.67 -18.39 4.43
C THR A 181 -4.32 -17.87 3.98
N ASP A 182 -4.04 -16.59 4.24
CA ASP A 182 -2.72 -15.99 4.10
C ASP A 182 -2.62 -14.72 4.95
N VAL A 183 -1.45 -14.06 4.98
CA VAL A 183 -1.23 -12.85 5.80
C VAL A 183 -2.13 -11.66 5.44
N ARG A 184 -2.80 -11.63 4.27
CA ARG A 184 -3.82 -10.61 3.96
C ARG A 184 -4.97 -10.70 4.94
N GLY A 185 -5.35 -11.91 5.36
CA GLY A 185 -6.43 -12.13 6.33
C GLY A 185 -6.11 -11.47 7.66
N ALA A 186 -4.89 -11.69 8.17
CA ALA A 186 -4.42 -11.07 9.41
C ALA A 186 -4.43 -9.53 9.31
N PHE A 187 -3.87 -8.96 8.24
CA PHE A 187 -3.86 -7.52 8.03
C PHE A 187 -5.26 -6.93 7.93
N CYS A 188 -6.12 -7.49 7.07
CA CYS A 188 -7.47 -6.98 6.85
C CYS A 188 -8.33 -7.06 8.11
N ALA A 189 -8.23 -8.17 8.87
CA ALA A 189 -8.98 -8.34 10.10
C ALA A 189 -8.51 -7.39 11.20
N LEU A 190 -7.20 -7.30 11.45
CA LEU A 190 -6.64 -6.46 12.51
C LEU A 190 -6.80 -4.97 12.19
N SER A 191 -6.51 -4.55 10.96
CA SER A 191 -6.68 -3.15 10.56
C SER A 191 -8.13 -2.69 10.73
N THR A 192 -9.08 -3.52 10.27
CA THR A 192 -10.51 -3.28 10.47
C THR A 192 -10.86 -3.19 11.95
N ALA A 193 -10.39 -4.14 12.75
CA ALA A 193 -10.72 -4.20 14.17
C ALA A 193 -10.17 -3.01 14.95
N VAL A 194 -8.93 -2.60 14.66
CA VAL A 194 -8.29 -1.44 15.29
C VAL A 194 -9.03 -0.16 14.93
N LEU A 195 -9.31 0.07 13.64
CA LEU A 195 -10.00 1.29 13.19
C LEU A 195 -11.40 1.43 13.79
N CYS A 196 -12.11 0.31 14.00
CA CYS A 196 -13.43 0.29 14.62
C CYS A 196 -13.42 0.22 16.15
N GLY A 197 -12.26 0.13 16.80
CA GLY A 197 -12.13 0.02 18.26
C GLY A 197 -12.69 -1.29 18.83
N ILE A 198 -12.55 -2.40 18.09
CA ILE A 198 -13.06 -3.74 18.42
C ILE A 198 -11.97 -4.82 18.42
N CYS A 199 -10.69 -4.44 18.45
CA CYS A 199 -9.57 -5.38 18.42
C CYS A 199 -9.33 -6.03 19.81
N SER A 200 -10.02 -7.14 20.07
CA SER A 200 -9.93 -7.92 21.33
C SER A 200 -8.68 -8.81 21.41
N ASP A 201 -8.28 -9.19 22.63
CA ASP A 201 -7.15 -10.09 22.87
C ASP A 201 -7.31 -11.44 22.15
N ASP A 202 -8.53 -12.00 22.13
CA ASP A 202 -8.81 -13.25 21.41
C ASP A 202 -8.58 -13.14 19.89
N LEU A 203 -8.77 -11.95 19.32
CA LEU A 203 -8.54 -11.70 17.89
C LEU A 203 -7.04 -11.62 17.59
N ARG A 204 -6.25 -11.05 18.53
CA ARG A 204 -4.79 -10.90 18.43
C ARG A 204 -4.04 -12.22 18.69
N LYS A 205 -4.65 -13.13 19.46
CA LYS A 205 -4.00 -14.34 19.96
C LYS A 205 -3.41 -15.21 18.84
N GLY A 206 -2.11 -15.47 18.94
CA GLY A 206 -1.35 -16.33 18.04
C GLY A 206 -1.05 -15.72 16.66
N VAL A 207 -1.51 -14.49 16.39
CA VAL A 207 -1.30 -13.86 15.07
C VAL A 207 0.19 -13.63 14.80
N GLY A 208 0.93 -13.14 15.79
CA GLY A 208 2.38 -12.98 15.66
C GLY A 208 3.11 -14.30 15.43
N ASP A 209 2.73 -15.35 16.16
CA ASP A 209 3.27 -16.71 15.97
C ASP A 209 3.11 -17.19 14.52
N TYR A 210 1.91 -17.06 13.96
CA TYR A 210 1.65 -17.40 12.56
C TYR A 210 2.49 -16.54 11.61
N ILE A 211 2.47 -15.21 11.74
CA ILE A 211 3.18 -14.31 10.82
C ILE A 211 4.70 -14.57 10.83
N ARG A 212 5.29 -14.88 11.98
CA ARG A 212 6.73 -15.22 12.06
C ARG A 212 7.10 -16.40 11.18
N THR A 213 6.21 -17.39 11.04
CA THR A 213 6.45 -18.54 10.16
C THR A 213 6.40 -18.20 8.66
N CYS A 214 5.88 -17.02 8.31
CA CYS A 214 5.85 -16.52 6.94
C CYS A 214 7.11 -15.73 6.55
N GLN A 215 8.00 -15.38 7.48
CA GLN A 215 9.27 -14.73 7.14
C GLN A 215 10.19 -15.75 6.44
N THR A 216 10.73 -15.34 5.31
CA THR A 216 11.51 -16.23 4.42
C THR A 216 13.02 -16.05 4.64
N TYR A 217 13.80 -16.94 4.04
CA TYR A 217 15.26 -16.82 4.00
C TYR A 217 15.76 -15.55 3.29
N GLU A 218 14.93 -14.93 2.43
CA GLU A 218 15.26 -13.69 1.74
C GLU A 218 15.19 -12.47 2.69
N GLY A 219 14.46 -12.59 3.80
CA GLY A 219 14.19 -11.54 4.78
C GLY A 219 12.78 -10.95 4.71
N GLY A 220 12.14 -10.97 3.53
CA GLY A 220 10.73 -10.60 3.37
C GLY A 220 9.76 -11.70 3.77
N PHE A 221 8.45 -11.48 3.58
CA PHE A 221 7.40 -12.45 3.93
C PHE A 221 6.68 -13.01 2.70
N GLY A 222 6.37 -14.31 2.77
CA GLY A 222 5.41 -14.96 1.88
C GLY A 222 3.96 -14.79 2.35
N GLY A 223 3.01 -15.19 1.51
CA GLY A 223 1.58 -15.20 1.86
C GLY A 223 1.28 -16.21 2.98
N GLU A 224 1.90 -17.37 2.85
CA GLU A 224 1.84 -18.51 3.77
C GLU A 224 3.26 -19.02 4.07
N PRO A 225 3.43 -19.86 5.11
CA PRO A 225 4.73 -20.46 5.41
C PRO A 225 5.33 -21.19 4.20
N GLY A 226 6.60 -20.88 3.89
CA GLY A 226 7.32 -21.47 2.77
C GLY A 226 7.05 -20.85 1.39
N ASN A 227 6.16 -19.86 1.27
CA ASN A 227 6.02 -19.07 0.04
C ASN A 227 7.21 -18.11 -0.17
N GLU A 228 7.42 -17.67 -1.41
CA GLU A 228 8.43 -16.66 -1.78
C GLU A 228 8.12 -15.29 -1.14
N ALA A 229 9.16 -14.52 -0.82
CA ALA A 229 8.99 -13.18 -0.29
C ALA A 229 8.31 -12.25 -1.32
N HIS A 230 7.28 -11.52 -0.91
CA HIS A 230 6.51 -10.66 -1.80
C HIS A 230 6.05 -9.37 -1.12
N GLY A 231 6.19 -8.23 -1.79
CA GLY A 231 5.99 -6.90 -1.19
C GLY A 231 4.61 -6.69 -0.60
N GLY A 232 3.58 -7.15 -1.29
CA GLY A 232 2.20 -7.08 -0.77
C GLY A 232 2.01 -7.90 0.52
N TYR A 233 2.58 -9.11 0.59
CA TYR A 233 2.49 -9.95 1.78
C TYR A 233 3.38 -9.43 2.91
N ALA A 234 4.58 -8.94 2.59
CA ALA A 234 5.48 -8.33 3.54
C ALA A 234 4.87 -7.08 4.19
N PHE A 235 4.21 -6.22 3.42
CA PHE A 235 3.44 -5.10 3.97
C PHE A 235 2.33 -5.59 4.92
N CYS A 236 1.50 -6.54 4.46
CA CYS A 236 0.39 -7.06 5.27
C CYS A 236 0.89 -7.68 6.59
N ALA A 237 1.91 -8.55 6.50
CA ALA A 237 2.52 -9.23 7.64
C ALA A 237 3.09 -8.22 8.64
N PHE A 238 3.92 -7.29 8.18
CA PHE A 238 4.61 -6.37 9.08
C PHE A 238 3.66 -5.32 9.68
N ALA A 239 2.72 -4.79 8.89
CA ALA A 239 1.69 -3.89 9.40
C ALA A 239 0.79 -4.58 10.43
N ALA A 240 0.44 -5.86 10.22
CA ALA A 240 -0.31 -6.64 11.20
C ALA A 240 0.46 -6.82 12.52
N LEU A 241 1.78 -7.08 12.47
CA LEU A 241 2.63 -7.13 13.67
C LEU A 241 2.66 -5.78 14.40
N ARG A 242 2.81 -4.67 13.69
CA ARG A 242 2.77 -3.31 14.26
C ARG A 242 1.44 -3.02 14.96
N LEU A 243 0.30 -3.44 14.37
CA LEU A 243 -1.03 -3.25 14.97
C LEU A 243 -1.21 -4.03 16.30
N ILE A 244 -0.43 -5.09 16.52
CA ILE A 244 -0.48 -5.90 17.74
C ILE A 244 0.73 -5.69 18.67
N GLY A 245 1.69 -4.84 18.31
CA GLY A 245 2.89 -4.57 19.12
C GLY A 245 3.89 -5.72 19.15
N GLU A 246 3.94 -6.54 18.09
CA GLU A 246 4.84 -7.70 17.97
C GLU A 246 5.87 -7.58 16.83
N GLU A 247 6.12 -6.38 16.33
CA GLU A 247 7.03 -6.10 15.22
C GLU A 247 8.48 -6.51 15.49
N THR A 248 8.92 -6.56 16.75
CA THR A 248 10.28 -6.99 17.13
C THR A 248 10.44 -8.50 17.20
N SER A 249 9.37 -9.27 16.95
CA SER A 249 9.39 -10.73 17.01
C SER A 249 9.97 -11.38 15.73
N VAL A 250 10.26 -10.59 14.70
CA VAL A 250 10.84 -11.02 13.40
C VAL A 250 12.25 -10.46 13.21
N ASP A 251 12.99 -10.98 12.23
CA ASP A 251 14.29 -10.42 11.88
C ASP A 251 14.13 -9.10 11.09
N LEU A 252 14.11 -7.99 11.83
CA LEU A 252 13.96 -6.63 11.27
C LEU A 252 15.12 -6.25 10.34
N ASN A 253 16.34 -6.73 10.60
CA ASN A 253 17.50 -6.39 9.78
C ASN A 253 17.43 -7.10 8.42
N ALA A 254 17.08 -8.38 8.41
CA ALA A 254 16.85 -9.13 7.18
C ALA A 254 15.69 -8.53 6.37
N LEU A 255 14.60 -8.15 7.05
CA LEU A 255 13.46 -7.51 6.42
C LEU A 255 13.81 -6.16 5.80
N ALA A 256 14.55 -5.29 6.51
CA ALA A 256 14.98 -4.00 5.98
C ALA A 256 15.88 -4.17 4.75
N LYS A 257 16.87 -5.07 4.83
CA LYS A 257 17.77 -5.39 3.72
C LYS A 257 16.98 -5.88 2.50
N TRP A 258 16.01 -6.76 2.71
CA TRP A 258 15.16 -7.25 1.64
C TRP A 258 14.33 -6.13 1.03
N ALA A 259 13.61 -5.35 1.85
CA ALA A 259 12.70 -4.30 1.39
C ALA A 259 13.40 -3.24 0.52
N VAL A 260 14.56 -2.72 0.96
CA VAL A 260 15.34 -1.76 0.16
C VAL A 260 15.94 -2.40 -1.10
N GLY A 261 16.24 -3.70 -1.06
CA GLY A 261 16.74 -4.47 -2.20
C GLY A 261 15.72 -4.65 -3.34
N GLN A 262 14.48 -4.22 -3.16
CA GLN A 262 13.43 -4.27 -4.17
C GLN A 262 13.29 -2.99 -4.97
N GLN A 263 14.02 -1.92 -4.63
CA GLN A 263 14.08 -0.73 -5.47
C GLN A 263 14.95 -1.01 -6.71
N MET A 264 14.42 -0.65 -7.87
CA MET A 264 15.04 -0.92 -9.16
C MET A 264 16.00 0.21 -9.54
N ARG A 265 17.22 -0.15 -9.95
CA ARG A 265 18.32 0.81 -10.13
C ARG A 265 18.08 1.80 -11.26
N LEU A 266 17.51 1.36 -12.39
CA LEU A 266 17.24 2.23 -13.53
C LEU A 266 15.86 2.87 -13.41
N GLU A 267 14.84 2.06 -13.14
CA GLU A 267 13.44 2.50 -13.15
C GLU A 267 13.04 3.30 -11.91
N GLY A 268 13.82 3.24 -10.83
CA GLY A 268 13.62 3.98 -9.57
C GLY A 268 12.47 3.48 -8.71
N GLY A 269 11.45 2.85 -9.29
CA GLY A 269 10.34 2.22 -8.60
C GLY A 269 10.69 0.88 -7.96
N PHE A 270 9.70 0.21 -7.38
CA PHE A 270 9.88 -1.06 -6.68
C PHE A 270 9.35 -2.26 -7.48
N ARG A 271 9.98 -3.41 -7.29
CA ARG A 271 9.43 -4.72 -7.68
C ARG A 271 8.78 -5.43 -6.50
N GLY A 272 7.85 -6.33 -6.78
CA GLY A 272 7.16 -7.11 -5.75
C GLY A 272 8.03 -8.18 -5.11
N ARG A 273 8.91 -8.81 -5.89
CA ARG A 273 9.75 -9.92 -5.45
C ARG A 273 11.00 -10.01 -6.31
N THR A 274 12.01 -10.74 -5.84
CA THR A 274 13.32 -10.85 -6.47
C THR A 274 13.20 -11.30 -7.94
N ASN A 275 13.98 -10.67 -8.84
CA ASN A 275 13.98 -11.00 -10.28
C ASN A 275 12.63 -10.84 -11.01
N LYS A 276 11.73 -9.99 -10.51
CA LYS A 276 10.54 -9.53 -11.25
C LYS A 276 10.67 -8.06 -11.62
N LEU A 277 9.80 -7.63 -12.52
CA LEU A 277 9.77 -6.28 -13.05
C LEU A 277 9.30 -5.26 -12.01
N VAL A 278 9.66 -3.99 -12.25
CA VAL A 278 9.11 -2.84 -11.55
C VAL A 278 7.59 -2.75 -11.76
N ASP A 279 6.86 -2.34 -10.73
CA ASP A 279 5.42 -2.05 -10.83
C ASP A 279 5.03 -0.93 -9.84
N ALA A 280 4.26 0.03 -10.32
CA ALA A 280 3.87 1.23 -9.59
C ALA A 280 3.08 0.93 -8.31
N CYS A 281 2.33 -0.18 -8.22
CA CYS A 281 1.60 -0.50 -6.99
C CYS A 281 2.53 -0.78 -5.80
N TYR A 282 3.77 -1.22 -6.05
CA TYR A 282 4.77 -1.44 -5.00
C TYR A 282 5.35 -0.15 -4.44
N SER A 283 5.08 1.02 -5.04
CA SER A 283 5.36 2.30 -4.39
C SER A 283 4.65 2.42 -3.04
N LEU A 284 3.45 1.84 -2.90
CA LEU A 284 2.76 1.72 -1.61
C LEU A 284 3.24 0.49 -0.83
N TRP A 285 3.17 -0.71 -1.44
CA TRP A 285 3.44 -1.95 -0.70
C TRP A 285 4.89 -2.06 -0.20
N GLN A 286 5.87 -1.78 -1.07
CA GLN A 286 7.29 -1.81 -0.68
C GLN A 286 7.73 -0.49 -0.06
N GLY A 287 7.36 0.65 -0.64
CA GLY A 287 7.72 1.96 -0.10
C GLY A 287 7.17 2.16 1.32
N GLY A 288 5.90 1.83 1.56
CA GLY A 288 5.29 1.86 2.88
C GLY A 288 5.92 0.84 3.84
N LEU A 289 6.31 -0.34 3.37
CA LEU A 289 7.05 -1.30 4.19
C LEU A 289 8.40 -0.74 4.64
N CYS A 290 9.18 -0.12 3.74
CA CYS A 290 10.46 0.51 4.07
C CYS A 290 10.32 1.52 5.21
N VAL A 291 9.28 2.38 5.16
CA VAL A 291 9.00 3.36 6.21
C VAL A 291 8.71 2.65 7.55
N ASN A 292 7.76 1.71 7.56
CA ASN A 292 7.38 1.01 8.78
C ASN A 292 8.56 0.26 9.43
N VAL A 293 9.38 -0.43 8.63
CA VAL A 293 10.53 -1.19 9.13
C VAL A 293 11.62 -0.27 9.64
N SER A 294 11.85 0.87 8.97
CA SER A 294 12.79 1.89 9.43
C SER A 294 12.39 2.45 10.80
N GLU A 295 11.11 2.77 10.99
CA GLU A 295 10.57 3.21 12.29
C GLU A 295 10.80 2.16 13.38
N ALA A 296 10.44 0.89 13.11
CA ALA A 296 10.63 -0.18 14.08
C ALA A 296 12.11 -0.42 14.44
N LEU A 297 13.04 -0.25 13.49
CA LEU A 297 14.48 -0.34 13.75
C LEU A 297 14.99 0.81 14.63
N VAL A 298 14.48 2.03 14.40
CA VAL A 298 14.79 3.20 15.24
C VAL A 298 14.29 2.99 16.67
N GLU A 299 13.05 2.51 16.82
CA GLU A 299 12.40 2.27 18.11
C GLU A 299 13.08 1.12 18.89
N SER A 300 13.46 0.04 18.21
CA SER A 300 14.07 -1.15 18.85
C SER A 300 15.57 -1.02 19.10
N SER A 301 16.25 -0.08 18.44
CA SER A 301 17.70 0.13 18.57
C SER A 301 18.05 1.61 18.37
N PRO A 302 18.00 2.43 19.43
CA PRO A 302 18.25 3.87 19.34
C PRO A 302 19.61 4.25 18.71
N ASP A 303 20.63 3.38 18.84
CA ASP A 303 21.96 3.57 18.23
C ASP A 303 21.98 3.33 16.70
N VAL A 304 20.99 2.62 16.14
CA VAL A 304 20.84 2.36 14.70
C VAL A 304 20.13 3.53 13.99
N ALA A 305 19.35 4.33 14.73
CA ALA A 305 18.64 5.49 14.20
C ALA A 305 19.55 6.48 13.44
N PHE A 306 20.80 6.62 13.90
CA PHE A 306 21.79 7.48 13.25
C PHE A 306 22.24 6.98 11.87
N ARG A 307 22.20 5.66 11.62
CA ARG A 307 22.71 5.04 10.38
C ARG A 307 21.63 4.83 9.32
N LEU A 308 20.39 4.52 9.72
CA LEU A 308 19.26 4.40 8.78
C LEU A 308 18.70 5.76 8.36
N ALA A 309 18.75 6.77 9.24
CA ALA A 309 18.45 8.15 8.83
C ALA A 309 19.40 8.67 7.74
N HIS A 310 20.60 8.10 7.56
CA HIS A 310 21.43 8.37 6.39
C HIS A 310 21.03 7.50 5.19
N ALA A 311 20.84 6.19 5.35
CA ALA A 311 20.58 5.28 4.22
C ALA A 311 19.17 5.40 3.60
N ALA A 312 18.13 5.66 4.40
CA ALA A 312 16.75 5.82 3.94
C ALA A 312 16.49 7.24 3.39
N PHE A 313 17.21 8.25 3.89
CA PHE A 313 17.15 9.62 3.32
C PHE A 313 18.01 9.75 2.07
N ASP A 314 19.17 9.09 1.96
CA ASP A 314 19.99 9.14 0.74
C ASP A 314 19.32 8.46 -0.46
N ALA A 315 18.46 7.45 -0.23
CA ALA A 315 17.66 6.83 -1.29
C ALA A 315 16.46 7.70 -1.74
N PHE A 316 16.01 8.65 -0.89
CA PHE A 316 14.92 9.58 -1.20
C PHE A 316 15.42 10.93 -1.74
N LEU A 317 16.69 11.28 -1.48
CA LEU A 317 17.28 12.61 -1.76
C LEU A 317 18.48 12.61 -2.71
N MET A 318 18.66 11.58 -3.55
CA MET A 318 19.61 11.68 -4.69
C MET A 318 19.25 12.78 -5.73
N HIS A 319 18.31 13.68 -5.42
CA HIS A 319 18.09 14.95 -6.10
C HIS A 319 17.85 16.15 -5.15
N GLU A 320 18.56 16.28 -4.02
CA GLU A 320 18.68 17.60 -3.36
C GLU A 320 19.59 18.55 -4.17
N ASN A 321 19.00 19.08 -5.24
CA ASN A 321 19.26 20.42 -5.77
C ASN A 321 17.94 21.12 -6.11
N SER A 322 16.84 20.73 -5.47
CA SER A 322 15.55 21.44 -5.54
C SER A 322 15.42 22.37 -4.33
N VAL A 323 15.81 23.61 -4.58
CA VAL A 323 15.45 24.76 -3.74
C VAL A 323 13.92 24.82 -3.65
N TRP A 324 13.36 24.64 -2.47
CA TRP A 324 11.98 25.02 -2.19
C TRP A 324 11.89 26.55 -2.24
N VAL A 325 11.32 27.09 -3.32
CA VAL A 325 10.90 28.49 -3.35
C VAL A 325 9.48 28.53 -2.80
N GLU A 326 9.36 28.83 -1.51
CA GLU A 326 8.11 29.34 -0.95
C GLU A 326 7.81 30.70 -1.57
N SER A 327 6.61 30.85 -2.16
CA SER A 327 6.09 32.16 -2.51
C SER A 327 5.53 32.83 -1.25
N GLU A 328 6.03 34.04 -1.02
CA GLU A 328 5.77 34.97 0.08
C GLU A 328 4.33 34.94 0.66
N GLU A 329 4.19 34.40 1.87
CA GLU A 329 3.47 35.03 2.98
C GLU A 329 3.88 34.33 4.29
N GLY A 330 5.10 34.67 4.73
CA GLY A 330 5.71 34.09 5.92
C GLY A 330 4.97 34.46 7.21
N LYS A 331 4.40 33.47 7.89
CA LYS A 331 4.30 33.42 9.35
C LYS A 331 4.44 31.97 9.84
N ALA A 332 5.61 31.66 10.40
CA ALA A 332 5.84 30.46 11.17
C ALA A 332 4.88 30.42 12.38
N VAL A 333 4.09 29.36 12.50
CA VAL A 333 3.37 29.04 13.73
C VAL A 333 4.15 27.94 14.43
N HIS A 334 4.77 28.33 15.55
CA HIS A 334 5.35 27.43 16.54
C HIS A 334 4.24 26.49 17.05
N CYS A 335 4.38 25.19 16.87
CA CYS A 335 3.55 24.21 17.55
C CYS A 335 4.33 23.68 18.76
N GLU A 336 4.02 24.19 19.94
CA GLU A 336 4.49 23.63 21.21
C GLU A 336 3.71 22.35 21.52
N CYS A 337 4.46 21.31 21.85
CA CYS A 337 3.95 20.07 22.43
C CYS A 337 3.24 20.39 23.76
N GLY A 338 1.96 20.03 23.85
CA GLY A 338 1.18 20.11 25.07
C GLY A 338 0.19 18.94 25.15
N THR A 339 0.44 18.06 26.12
CA THR A 339 -0.52 17.14 26.75
C THR A 339 -1.94 17.70 26.85
N ILE A 340 -2.95 16.92 26.42
CA ILE A 340 -3.87 16.09 27.22
C ILE A 340 -4.43 14.99 26.31
#